data_AF-A0A0M9GUB6-F1
#
_entry.id   AF-A0A0M9GUB6-F1
#
_cell.length_a   1.000
_cell.length_b   1.000
_cell.length_c   1.000
_cell.angle_alpha   90.00
_cell.angle_beta   90.00
_cell.angle_gamma   90.00
#
_symmetry.space_group_name_H-M   'P 1'
#
loop_
_entity.id
_entity.type
_entity.pdbx_description
1 polymer ?
#
loop_
_entity_poly.entity_id
_entity_poly.type
_entity_poly.pdbx_seq_one_letter_code
_entity_poly.pdbx_strand_id
1 'polypeptide(L)'
;MYKMMLLLIVFTMLAACGTGGNSNEGSPETNDNSSGSEVTDGGEDNSDGTDDESDDTEESKEELKKDLERSKEGELAGQIERQNKDFVFTVTNNHEKDADIHFSSGKEYDYVVQDASGKTIKRLSTGMMYTQAIKELVLAPGESLEYPTTYKDVAADLPPGEYSIQFIFTGSNHHATAKETFTVE
;
A
#
# COMPACT_ATOMS: atom_id res chain seq x y z
N MET A 1 -20.52 -21.67 -29.35
CA MET A 1 -21.01 -21.00 -30.58
C MET A 1 -20.48 -19.57 -30.56
N TYR A 2 -19.34 -19.36 -31.20
CA TYR A 2 -18.56 -18.13 -31.09
C TYR A 2 -19.14 -17.06 -32.00
N LYS A 3 -19.62 -15.96 -31.40
CA LYS A 3 -20.00 -14.75 -32.13
C LYS A 3 -18.74 -13.93 -32.38
N MET A 4 -18.18 -14.18 -33.55
CA MET A 4 -17.12 -13.42 -34.18
C MET A 4 -17.74 -12.21 -34.90
N MET A 5 -17.42 -10.98 -34.48
CA MET A 5 -17.44 -9.75 -35.30
C MET A 5 -16.81 -8.62 -34.46
N LEU A 6 -15.49 -8.40 -34.48
CA LEU A 6 -14.73 -7.68 -35.51
C LEU A 6 -15.32 -6.30 -35.82
N LEU A 7 -14.90 -5.29 -35.04
CA LEU A 7 -14.93 -3.89 -35.46
C LEU A 7 -13.50 -3.33 -35.36
N LEU A 8 -12.83 -3.35 -36.50
CA LEU A 8 -11.56 -2.68 -36.78
C LEU A 8 -11.83 -1.17 -36.89
N ILE A 9 -11.34 -0.38 -35.94
CA ILE A 9 -11.15 1.07 -36.14
C ILE A 9 -9.64 1.33 -36.13
N VAL A 10 -9.12 1.51 -37.33
CA VAL A 10 -7.81 2.07 -37.66
C VAL A 10 -8.03 3.54 -37.96
N PHE A 11 -7.25 4.43 -37.32
CA PHE A 11 -6.72 5.75 -37.77
C PHE A 11 -6.37 6.55 -36.50
N THR A 12 -5.24 7.23 -36.30
CA THR A 12 -4.01 7.49 -37.07
C THR A 12 -3.05 8.17 -36.10
N MET A 13 -1.75 7.90 -36.24
CA MET A 13 -0.70 8.67 -35.58
C MET A 13 -0.69 10.12 -36.05
N LEU A 14 -0.52 11.04 -35.11
CA LEU A 14 0.15 12.32 -35.36
C LEU A 14 1.37 12.38 -34.45
N ALA A 15 2.53 12.22 -35.07
CA ALA A 15 3.79 12.68 -34.50
C ALA A 15 3.81 14.20 -34.52
N ALA A 16 4.07 14.82 -33.36
CA ALA A 16 4.53 16.20 -33.29
C ALA A 16 5.89 16.19 -32.57
N CYS A 17 6.95 16.39 -33.36
CA CYS A 17 8.27 16.74 -32.91
C CYS A 17 8.28 18.25 -32.64
N GLY A 18 8.75 18.69 -31.47
CA GLY A 18 8.81 20.10 -31.09
C GLY A 18 10.02 20.39 -30.22
N THR A 19 11.15 20.60 -30.89
CA THR A 19 12.47 21.02 -30.39
C THR A 19 12.46 22.47 -29.91
N GLY A 20 13.25 22.80 -28.88
CA GLY A 20 13.57 24.18 -28.51
C GLY A 20 14.34 24.28 -27.19
N GLY A 21 15.66 24.15 -27.25
CA GLY A 21 16.54 24.40 -26.10
C GLY A 21 16.80 25.88 -25.84
N ASN A 22 17.25 26.22 -24.63
CA ASN A 22 18.32 27.19 -24.43
C ASN A 22 18.93 27.02 -23.02
N SER A 23 20.22 26.71 -23.01
CA SER A 23 21.15 26.80 -21.90
C SER A 23 21.22 28.22 -21.34
N ASN A 24 21.32 28.35 -20.01
CA ASN A 24 22.12 29.43 -19.46
C ASN A 24 22.82 28.97 -18.17
N GLU A 25 24.14 28.89 -18.26
CA GLU A 25 25.09 28.78 -17.17
C GLU A 25 24.99 29.99 -16.22
N GLY A 26 25.33 29.77 -14.96
CA GLY A 26 25.45 30.84 -13.97
C GLY A 26 25.73 30.32 -12.56
N SER A 27 26.93 29.80 -12.35
CA SER A 27 27.70 29.99 -11.10
C SER A 27 28.81 31.00 -11.46
N PRO A 28 29.46 31.77 -10.56
CA PRO A 28 29.79 31.48 -9.15
C PRO A 28 29.51 32.71 -8.23
N GLU A 29 29.66 32.70 -6.90
CA GLU A 29 30.88 32.94 -6.10
C GLU A 29 30.43 33.08 -4.62
N THR A 30 30.94 32.27 -3.70
CA THR A 30 31.92 32.61 -2.62
C THR A 30 31.63 33.80 -1.69
N ASN A 31 31.63 33.43 -0.40
CA ASN A 31 32.33 34.05 0.75
C ASN A 31 31.65 35.03 1.71
N ASP A 32 31.74 34.58 2.97
CA ASP A 32 32.13 35.27 4.21
C ASP A 32 31.15 36.14 4.99
N ASN A 33 30.69 35.52 6.09
CA ASN A 33 31.02 35.86 7.47
C ASN A 33 30.44 37.15 8.07
N SER A 34 29.66 37.02 9.15
CA SER A 34 30.10 37.40 10.51
C SER A 34 28.95 37.83 11.45
N SER A 35 28.98 37.22 12.63
CA SER A 35 28.83 37.83 13.98
C SER A 35 27.50 37.76 14.74
N GLY A 36 27.63 37.27 15.99
CA GLY A 36 26.84 37.60 17.19
C GLY A 36 25.87 36.51 17.63
N SER A 37 26.22 35.51 18.46
CA SER A 37 26.63 35.50 19.89
C SER A 37 25.47 35.55 20.90
N GLU A 38 25.30 34.45 21.65
CA GLU A 38 24.90 34.28 23.09
C GLU A 38 24.33 32.85 23.30
N VAL A 39 25.09 31.84 23.75
CA VAL A 39 25.35 31.36 25.15
C VAL A 39 24.07 31.16 25.98
N THR A 40 23.67 29.93 26.32
CA THR A 40 23.91 29.21 27.62
C THR A 40 23.16 27.86 27.51
N ASP A 41 23.77 26.68 27.76
CA ASP A 41 24.16 26.03 29.02
C ASP A 41 23.20 24.87 29.38
N GLY A 42 23.76 23.74 29.84
CA GLY A 42 23.01 22.62 30.44
C GLY A 42 23.28 21.25 29.81
N GLY A 43 24.36 20.59 30.21
CA GLY A 43 24.59 19.15 29.99
C GLY A 43 23.98 18.27 31.07
N GLU A 44 23.61 17.04 30.66
CA GLU A 44 23.90 15.70 31.24
C GLU A 44 24.03 15.57 32.78
N ASP A 45 23.57 14.55 33.50
CA ASP A 45 22.90 13.27 33.24
C ASP A 45 22.62 12.63 34.63
N ASN A 46 21.66 11.70 34.65
CA ASN A 46 21.56 10.49 35.47
C ASN A 46 20.85 10.42 36.86
N SER A 47 19.77 9.62 36.81
CA SER A 47 19.46 8.43 37.65
C SER A 47 18.91 8.63 39.06
N ASP A 48 17.70 8.10 39.32
CA ASP A 48 17.49 6.84 40.06
C ASP A 48 15.99 6.62 40.40
N GLY A 49 15.57 5.36 40.46
CA GLY A 49 14.54 4.90 41.39
C GLY A 49 13.08 4.87 40.94
N THR A 50 12.67 3.71 40.42
CA THR A 50 11.33 3.08 40.49
C THR A 50 10.45 3.51 41.67
N ASP A 51 9.17 3.73 41.41
CA ASP A 51 8.09 2.98 42.07
C ASP A 51 6.83 2.93 41.18
N ASP A 52 6.35 1.70 41.05
CA ASP A 52 5.16 1.21 40.37
C ASP A 52 3.91 1.60 41.18
N GLU A 53 3.02 2.39 40.59
CA GLU A 53 1.61 2.38 40.99
C GLU A 53 0.74 2.48 39.73
N SER A 54 0.25 1.29 39.37
CA SER A 54 -0.80 1.03 38.41
C SER A 54 -2.13 1.56 38.94
N ASP A 55 -2.58 2.70 38.42
CA ASP A 55 -3.99 3.12 38.48
C ASP A 55 -4.58 3.03 37.06
N ASP A 56 -4.97 1.81 36.71
CA ASP A 56 -5.65 1.42 35.47
C ASP A 56 -7.01 2.15 35.41
N THR A 57 -7.06 3.33 34.80
CA THR A 57 -8.32 4.04 34.56
C THR A 57 -9.09 3.29 33.47
N GLU A 58 -10.18 2.61 33.85
CA GLU A 58 -11.08 1.84 32.96
C GLU A 58 -11.54 2.64 31.73
N GLU A 59 -11.61 3.97 31.81
CA GLU A 59 -12.00 4.85 30.70
C GLU A 59 -11.05 4.74 29.49
N SER A 60 -9.75 4.58 29.72
CA SER A 60 -8.75 4.50 28.63
C SER A 60 -8.82 3.18 27.84
N LYS A 61 -9.15 2.07 28.51
CA LYS A 61 -9.38 0.77 27.88
C LYS A 61 -10.70 0.73 27.11
N GLU A 62 -11.72 1.42 27.59
CA GLU A 62 -13.01 1.52 26.88
C GLU A 62 -12.94 2.43 25.66
N GLU A 63 -12.17 3.52 25.68
CA GLU A 63 -11.89 4.32 24.48
C GLU A 63 -11.08 3.54 23.43
N LEU A 64 -10.03 2.81 23.85
CA LEU A 64 -9.23 1.95 22.98
C LEU A 64 -10.05 0.80 22.37
N LYS A 65 -10.95 0.17 23.15
CA LYS A 65 -11.86 -0.86 22.62
C LYS A 65 -12.87 -0.25 21.67
N LYS A 66 -13.42 0.92 21.96
CA LYS A 66 -14.38 1.60 21.10
C LYS A 66 -13.76 2.06 19.78
N ASP A 67 -12.50 2.51 19.79
CA ASP A 67 -11.74 2.82 18.59
C ASP A 67 -11.37 1.56 17.78
N LEU A 68 -11.09 0.44 18.45
CA LEU A 68 -10.85 -0.86 17.83
C LEU A 68 -12.14 -1.55 17.31
N GLU A 69 -13.28 -1.30 17.93
CA GLU A 69 -14.59 -1.75 17.43
C GLU A 69 -15.05 -0.87 16.26
N ARG A 70 -14.82 0.44 16.34
CA ARG A 70 -15.04 1.39 15.26
C ARG A 70 -14.10 1.16 14.07
N SER A 71 -12.89 0.64 14.29
CA SER A 71 -11.99 0.23 13.21
C SER A 71 -12.49 -1.00 12.47
N LYS A 72 -13.21 -1.92 13.15
CA LYS A 72 -13.84 -3.08 12.51
C LYS A 72 -15.08 -2.71 11.68
N GLU A 73 -15.82 -1.67 12.08
CA GLU A 73 -17.02 -1.20 11.36
C GLU A 73 -16.72 -0.52 10.01
N GLY A 74 -15.44 -0.31 9.66
CA GLY A 74 -15.01 0.22 8.36
C GLY A 74 -14.11 -0.70 7.53
N GLU A 75 -13.74 -1.87 8.06
CA GLU A 75 -12.85 -2.82 7.38
C GLU A 75 -13.64 -3.68 6.39
N LEU A 76 -13.19 -3.69 5.14
CA LEU A 76 -13.66 -4.68 4.16
C LEU A 76 -12.96 -6.01 4.44
N ALA A 77 -13.60 -7.12 4.10
CA ALA A 77 -13.02 -8.43 4.33
C ALA A 77 -12.06 -8.79 3.20
N GLY A 78 -10.79 -9.05 3.53
CA GLY A 78 -9.80 -9.58 2.60
C GLY A 78 -9.69 -11.11 2.70
N GLN A 79 -9.69 -11.79 1.56
CA GLN A 79 -9.53 -13.25 1.47
C GLN A 79 -8.57 -13.62 0.33
N ILE A 80 -7.89 -14.76 0.45
CA ILE A 80 -7.06 -15.33 -0.63
C ILE A 80 -7.61 -16.70 -0.99
N GLU A 81 -7.86 -16.92 -2.27
CA GLU A 81 -8.16 -18.23 -2.82
C GLU A 81 -7.07 -18.68 -3.80
N ARG A 82 -6.86 -20.00 -3.91
CA ARG A 82 -5.90 -20.58 -4.85
C ARG A 82 -6.61 -21.13 -6.08
N GLN A 83 -6.19 -20.70 -7.26
CA GLN A 83 -6.66 -21.23 -8.54
C GLN A 83 -5.48 -21.78 -9.34
N ASN A 84 -5.32 -23.11 -9.42
CA ASN A 84 -4.21 -23.76 -10.14
C ASN A 84 -2.81 -23.24 -9.77
N LYS A 85 -2.57 -22.96 -8.47
CA LYS A 85 -1.41 -22.29 -7.85
C LYS A 85 -1.45 -20.75 -7.84
N ASP A 86 -2.19 -20.11 -8.72
CA ASP A 86 -2.36 -18.64 -8.71
C ASP A 86 -3.12 -18.19 -7.47
N PHE A 87 -2.97 -16.92 -7.13
CA PHE A 87 -3.62 -16.27 -5.99
C PHE A 87 -4.75 -15.38 -6.49
N VAL A 88 -5.91 -15.44 -5.85
CA VAL A 88 -7.00 -14.49 -6.07
C VAL A 88 -7.25 -13.79 -4.75
N PHE A 89 -6.89 -12.51 -4.69
CA PHE A 89 -7.20 -11.66 -3.55
C PHE A 89 -8.59 -11.07 -3.74
N THR A 90 -9.50 -11.39 -2.82
CA THR A 90 -10.89 -10.94 -2.85
C THR A 90 -11.13 -9.95 -1.72
N VAL A 91 -11.70 -8.80 -2.05
CA VAL A 91 -12.12 -7.78 -1.08
C VAL A 91 -13.64 -7.71 -1.10
N THR A 92 -14.29 -8.03 0.00
CA THR A 92 -15.75 -8.14 0.11
C THR A 92 -16.30 -7.12 1.09
N ASN A 93 -17.40 -6.47 0.72
CA ASN A 93 -18.20 -5.69 1.65
C ASN A 93 -19.13 -6.61 2.45
N ASN A 94 -18.72 -7.01 3.65
CA ASN A 94 -19.54 -7.84 4.55
C ASN A 94 -20.50 -7.02 5.44
N HIS A 95 -20.62 -5.71 5.20
CA HIS A 95 -21.51 -4.82 5.95
C HIS A 95 -22.88 -4.72 5.28
N GLU A 96 -23.87 -4.22 6.01
CA GLU A 96 -25.25 -4.03 5.51
C GLU A 96 -25.44 -2.75 4.69
N LYS A 97 -24.39 -1.93 4.52
CA LYS A 97 -24.42 -0.65 3.79
C LYS A 97 -23.41 -0.65 2.67
N ASP A 98 -23.66 0.19 1.66
CA ASP A 98 -22.71 0.48 0.59
C ASP A 98 -21.39 1.01 1.16
N ALA A 99 -20.28 0.59 0.57
CA ALA A 99 -18.94 1.08 0.86
C ALA A 99 -18.47 1.99 -0.29
N ASP A 100 -18.37 3.29 -0.02
CA ASP A 100 -17.82 4.27 -0.96
C ASP A 100 -16.29 4.20 -0.91
N ILE A 101 -15.65 3.58 -1.89
CA ILE A 101 -14.20 3.35 -1.94
C ILE A 101 -13.52 4.44 -2.75
N HIS A 102 -12.49 5.06 -2.17
CA HIS A 102 -11.64 6.05 -2.84
C HIS A 102 -10.21 5.56 -3.00
N PHE A 103 -9.69 5.57 -4.23
CA PHE A 103 -8.29 5.31 -4.53
C PHE A 103 -7.58 6.61 -4.90
N SER A 104 -6.40 6.83 -4.33
CA SER A 104 -5.56 8.00 -4.61
C SER A 104 -4.73 7.87 -5.89
N SER A 105 -4.73 6.70 -6.53
CA SER A 105 -4.03 6.42 -7.79
C SER A 105 -4.66 5.22 -8.48
N GLY A 106 -4.13 4.84 -9.65
CA GLY A 106 -4.49 3.59 -10.33
C GLY A 106 -4.03 2.31 -9.62
N LYS A 107 -3.39 2.41 -8.44
CA LYS A 107 -3.08 1.25 -7.61
C LYS A 107 -4.31 0.92 -6.75
N GLU A 108 -4.94 -0.22 -7.02
CA GLU A 108 -6.12 -0.72 -6.28
C GLU A 108 -5.76 -1.79 -5.23
N TYR A 109 -4.64 -2.48 -5.44
CA TYR A 109 -4.04 -3.38 -4.46
C TYR A 109 -2.51 -3.37 -4.58
N ASP A 110 -1.85 -3.93 -3.57
CA ASP A 110 -0.42 -4.23 -3.53
C ASP A 110 -0.24 -5.61 -2.89
N TYR A 111 0.95 -6.18 -3.01
CA TYR A 111 1.33 -7.33 -2.18
C TYR A 111 2.78 -7.22 -1.74
N VAL A 112 3.10 -7.86 -0.62
CA VAL A 112 4.47 -8.09 -0.16
C VAL A 112 4.71 -9.58 -0.03
N VAL A 113 5.90 -10.02 -0.46
CA VAL A 113 6.41 -11.37 -0.17
C VAL A 113 7.49 -11.25 0.89
N GLN A 114 7.37 -12.07 1.93
CA GLN A 114 8.32 -12.17 3.03
C GLN A 114 8.95 -13.56 3.07
N ASP A 115 10.24 -13.62 3.38
CA ASP A 115 10.92 -14.88 3.68
C ASP A 115 10.53 -15.41 5.08
N ALA A 116 11.06 -16.59 5.45
CA ALA A 116 10.81 -17.22 6.75
C ALA A 116 11.25 -16.36 7.97
N SER A 117 12.13 -15.38 7.78
CA SER A 117 12.52 -14.43 8.84
C SER A 117 11.56 -13.24 8.96
N GLY A 118 10.56 -13.13 8.08
CA GLY A 118 9.64 -12.00 7.99
C GLY A 118 10.17 -10.83 7.18
N LYS A 119 11.37 -10.94 6.60
CA LYS A 119 11.96 -9.87 5.78
C LYS A 119 11.21 -9.77 4.46
N THR A 120 10.75 -8.56 4.11
CA THR A 120 10.16 -8.30 2.79
C THR A 120 11.25 -8.41 1.72
N ILE A 121 11.06 -9.33 0.78
CA ILE A 121 11.99 -9.60 -0.33
C ILE A 121 11.42 -9.17 -1.68
N LYS A 122 10.10 -8.98 -1.76
CA LYS A 122 9.41 -8.53 -2.98
C LYS A 122 8.18 -7.73 -2.62
N ARG A 123 7.86 -6.74 -3.45
CA ARG A 123 6.63 -5.96 -3.38
C ARG A 123 6.16 -5.65 -4.80
N LEU A 124 4.87 -5.80 -5.07
CA LEU A 124 4.30 -5.57 -6.41
C LEU A 124 4.59 -4.15 -6.90
N SER A 125 4.40 -3.15 -6.04
CA SER A 125 4.63 -1.75 -6.42
C SER A 125 6.09 -1.35 -6.62
N THR A 126 7.07 -2.20 -6.31
CA THR A 126 8.50 -1.88 -6.52
C THR A 126 8.79 -1.70 -8.01
N GLY A 127 9.21 -0.50 -8.41
CA GLY A 127 9.56 -0.18 -9.79
C GLY A 127 8.36 0.07 -10.72
N MET A 128 7.13 0.02 -10.19
CA MET A 128 5.91 0.27 -10.96
C MET A 128 5.53 1.75 -10.90
N MET A 129 5.08 2.30 -12.04
CA MET A 129 4.45 3.62 -12.10
C MET A 129 2.94 3.44 -12.22
N TYR A 130 2.20 4.07 -11.31
CA TYR A 130 0.73 4.09 -11.34
C TYR A 130 0.26 5.47 -11.75
N THR A 131 -0.81 5.52 -12.57
CA THR A 131 -1.44 6.78 -12.96
C THR A 131 -1.94 7.52 -11.73
N GLN A 132 -1.66 8.82 -11.66
CA GLN A 132 -2.14 9.70 -10.58
C GLN A 132 -3.58 10.15 -10.87
N ALA A 133 -4.48 9.19 -10.98
CA ALA A 133 -5.90 9.42 -11.20
C ALA A 133 -6.67 8.93 -9.97
N ILE A 134 -7.45 9.82 -9.37
CA ILE A 134 -8.38 9.47 -8.31
C ILE A 134 -9.50 8.61 -8.92
N LYS A 135 -9.81 7.50 -8.27
CA LYS A 135 -10.92 6.61 -8.65
C LYS A 135 -11.86 6.47 -7.47
N GLU A 136 -13.15 6.58 -7.73
CA GLU A 136 -14.22 6.35 -6.77
C GLU A 136 -15.09 5.19 -7.28
N LEU A 137 -15.56 4.36 -6.35
CA LEU A 137 -16.29 3.12 -6.59
C LEU A 137 -17.24 2.90 -5.42
N VAL A 138 -18.48 2.48 -5.69
CA VAL A 138 -19.39 2.01 -4.66
C VAL A 138 -19.42 0.49 -4.69
N LEU A 139 -19.14 -0.15 -3.55
CA LEU A 139 -19.23 -1.61 -3.39
C LEU A 139 -20.44 -1.93 -2.51
N ALA A 140 -21.49 -2.53 -3.08
CA ALA A 140 -22.73 -2.79 -2.37
C ALA A 140 -22.57 -3.94 -1.33
N PRO A 141 -23.50 -4.09 -0.37
CA PRO A 141 -23.51 -5.21 0.57
C PRO A 141 -23.40 -6.57 -0.12
N GLY A 142 -22.41 -7.36 0.31
CA GLY A 142 -22.12 -8.69 -0.22
C GLY A 142 -21.39 -8.71 -1.56
N GLU A 143 -21.09 -7.56 -2.18
CA GLU A 143 -20.28 -7.51 -3.40
C GLU A 143 -18.78 -7.63 -3.10
N SER A 144 -18.05 -8.08 -4.12
CA SER A 144 -16.62 -8.33 -4.03
C SER A 144 -15.85 -7.77 -5.23
N LEU A 145 -14.61 -7.37 -4.97
CA LEU A 145 -13.58 -7.08 -5.96
C LEU A 145 -12.56 -8.22 -5.96
N GLU A 146 -12.17 -8.70 -7.13
CA GLU A 146 -11.19 -9.78 -7.28
C GLU A 146 -9.92 -9.29 -7.99
N TYR A 147 -8.77 -9.63 -7.42
CA TYR A 147 -7.44 -9.28 -7.92
C TYR A 147 -6.62 -10.55 -8.16
N PRO A 148 -6.71 -11.15 -9.35
CA PRO A 148 -5.90 -12.31 -9.70
C PRO A 148 -4.43 -11.94 -9.84
N THR A 149 -3.57 -12.75 -9.24
CA THR A 149 -2.11 -12.62 -9.26
C THR A 149 -1.49 -13.97 -9.56
N THR A 150 -0.69 -14.05 -10.63
CA THR A 150 -0.13 -15.35 -11.03
C THR A 150 0.97 -15.79 -10.08
N TYR A 151 1.03 -17.11 -9.82
CA TYR A 151 2.11 -17.71 -9.05
C TYR A 151 3.47 -17.41 -9.69
N LYS A 152 3.53 -17.43 -11.02
CA LYS A 152 4.74 -17.14 -11.77
C LYS A 152 5.29 -15.76 -11.45
N ASP A 153 4.42 -14.74 -11.40
CA ASP A 153 4.85 -13.37 -11.11
C ASP A 153 5.28 -13.22 -9.65
N VAL A 154 4.61 -13.89 -8.72
CA VAL A 154 4.97 -13.87 -7.28
C VAL A 154 6.30 -14.57 -7.04
N ALA A 155 6.46 -15.80 -7.54
CA ALA A 155 7.61 -16.66 -7.30
C ALA A 155 8.82 -16.36 -8.21
N ALA A 156 8.67 -15.48 -9.21
CA ALA A 156 9.78 -15.08 -10.07
C ALA A 156 11.01 -14.64 -9.24
N ASP A 157 12.14 -15.26 -9.55
CA ASP A 157 13.47 -15.04 -8.97
C ASP A 157 13.60 -15.40 -7.48
N LEU A 158 12.63 -16.15 -6.92
CA LEU A 158 12.74 -16.71 -5.58
C LEU A 158 13.40 -18.10 -5.62
N PRO A 159 14.41 -18.37 -4.77
CA PRO A 159 14.92 -19.73 -4.62
C PRO A 159 13.87 -20.65 -3.97
N PRO A 160 14.04 -21.98 -4.05
CA PRO A 160 13.18 -22.90 -3.32
C PRO A 160 13.18 -22.63 -1.81
N GLY A 161 12.00 -22.66 -1.20
CA GLY A 161 11.83 -22.31 0.21
C GLY A 161 10.40 -21.93 0.59
N GLU A 162 10.21 -21.63 1.87
CA GLU A 162 8.94 -21.16 2.41
C GLU A 162 8.88 -19.63 2.47
N TYR A 163 7.72 -19.10 2.09
CA TYR A 163 7.44 -17.68 2.01
C TYR A 163 6.05 -17.38 2.52
N SER A 164 5.77 -16.11 2.78
CA SER A 164 4.40 -15.62 2.94
C SER A 164 4.14 -14.48 1.97
N ILE A 165 2.92 -14.43 1.44
CA ILE A 165 2.40 -13.32 0.66
C ILE A 165 1.32 -12.63 1.48
N GLN A 166 1.39 -11.30 1.58
CA GLN A 166 0.34 -10.47 2.16
C GLN A 166 -0.18 -9.49 1.12
N PHE A 167 -1.45 -9.61 0.79
CA PHE A 167 -2.17 -8.67 -0.06
C PHE A 167 -2.71 -7.51 0.77
N ILE A 168 -2.69 -6.33 0.16
CA ILE A 168 -3.08 -5.07 0.77
C ILE A 168 -4.00 -4.34 -0.20
N PHE A 169 -5.23 -4.08 0.21
CA PHE A 169 -6.13 -3.20 -0.50
C PHE A 169 -5.72 -1.74 -0.30
N THR A 170 -5.66 -0.94 -1.37
CA THR A 170 -5.10 0.41 -1.31
C THR A 170 -6.15 1.52 -1.38
N GLY A 171 -7.40 1.19 -1.03
CA GLY A 171 -8.42 2.20 -0.73
C GLY A 171 -7.95 3.11 0.40
N SER A 172 -8.12 4.42 0.22
CA SER A 172 -7.67 5.45 1.15
C SER A 172 -8.55 5.57 2.40
N ASN A 173 -9.79 5.10 2.31
CA ASN A 173 -10.82 5.20 3.34
C ASN A 173 -11.40 3.84 3.78
N HIS A 174 -10.96 2.76 3.15
CA HIS A 174 -11.31 1.39 3.51
C HIS A 174 -10.06 0.51 3.49
N HIS A 175 -9.96 -0.39 4.44
CA HIS A 175 -8.83 -1.30 4.57
C HIS A 175 -9.28 -2.75 4.43
N ALA A 176 -8.47 -3.54 3.74
CA ALA A 176 -8.56 -4.99 3.71
C ALA A 176 -7.17 -5.57 3.47
N THR A 177 -6.83 -6.64 4.18
CA THR A 177 -5.59 -7.39 3.92
C THR A 177 -5.88 -8.87 4.04
N ALA A 178 -5.05 -9.69 3.41
CA ALA A 178 -5.07 -11.13 3.59
C ALA A 178 -3.65 -11.66 3.47
N LYS A 179 -3.32 -12.71 4.23
CA LYS A 179 -1.98 -13.30 4.25
C LYS A 179 -2.06 -14.82 4.17
N GLU A 180 -1.20 -15.42 3.36
CA GLU A 180 -1.05 -16.87 3.23
C GLU A 180 0.44 -17.23 3.13
N THR A 181 0.80 -18.44 3.56
CA THR A 181 2.12 -19.05 3.33
C THR A 181 2.13 -19.90 2.06
N PHE A 182 3.22 -19.85 1.30
CA PHE A 182 3.41 -20.70 0.13
C PHE A 182 4.85 -21.19 0.01
N THR A 183 5.03 -22.29 -0.71
CA THR A 183 6.35 -22.90 -0.95
C THR A 183 6.73 -22.72 -2.41
N VAL A 184 7.98 -22.34 -2.64
CA VAL A 184 8.63 -22.40 -3.96
C VAL A 184 9.39 -23.71 -4.05
N GLU A 185 9.12 -24.48 -5.11
CA GLU A 185 9.73 -25.80 -5.40
C GLU A 185 10.96 -25.69 -6.31
#